data_AF-A0A2G8SJH7-F1
#
_entry.id   AF-A0A2G8SJH7-F1
#
_cell.length_a   1.000
_cell.length_b   1.000
_cell.length_c   1.000
_cell.angle_alpha   90.00
_cell.angle_beta   90.00
_cell.angle_gamma   90.00
#
_symmetry.space_group_name_H-M   'P 1'
#
loop_
_entity.id
_entity.type
_entity.pdbx_description
1 polymer ?
#
loop_
_entity_poly.entity_id
_entity_poly.type
_entity_poly.pdbx_seq_one_letter_code
_entity_poly.pdbx_strand_id
1 'polypeptide(L)'
;MTSTSTSAEGWHARATPHPDASTFQPSPDALVFVSRMSTMASPDSFTMALFRPDAAVDASGRVLGLQPRDFATLALLADDVARLPDTGAFQGFWVVSSRYTCRANDYLHVKTVVTPKGEGGLGGLKTTGVYAWEPRHTELGLPTAGYEHLPPALHELVGYAREAYAEKTESEEGGELIRRIRAFVQD
;
A
#
# COMPACT_ATOMS: atom_id res chain seq x y z
N MET A 1 -13.62 -28.61 6.72
CA MET A 1 -13.78 -27.15 6.83
C MET A 1 -12.90 -26.53 5.76
N THR A 2 -13.46 -26.13 4.62
CA THR A 2 -12.73 -25.51 3.52
C THR A 2 -12.45 -24.07 3.87
N SER A 3 -11.22 -23.78 4.30
CA SER A 3 -10.72 -22.41 4.40
C SER A 3 -10.68 -21.81 2.99
N THR A 4 -11.71 -21.06 2.62
CA THR A 4 -11.63 -20.18 1.45
C THR A 4 -10.53 -19.16 1.73
N SER A 5 -9.41 -19.30 1.03
CA SER A 5 -8.46 -18.20 0.88
C SER A 5 -9.22 -17.02 0.28
N THR A 6 -9.38 -15.94 1.06
CA THR A 6 -10.15 -14.76 0.66
C THR A 6 -9.23 -13.77 -0.05
N SER A 7 -8.65 -14.18 -1.17
CA SER A 7 -7.77 -13.32 -1.99
C SER A 7 -8.50 -12.09 -2.53
N ALA A 8 -7.79 -10.95 -2.58
CA ALA A 8 -8.22 -9.72 -3.26
C ALA A 8 -7.56 -9.58 -4.65
N GLU A 9 -6.89 -10.62 -5.16
CA GLU A 9 -6.28 -10.60 -6.50
C GLU A 9 -7.33 -10.23 -7.56
N GLY A 10 -6.95 -9.32 -8.47
CA GLY A 10 -7.82 -8.79 -9.51
C GLY A 10 -8.92 -7.86 -8.99
N TRP A 11 -8.79 -7.32 -7.77
CA TRP A 11 -9.76 -6.34 -7.23
C TRP A 11 -9.89 -5.14 -8.15
N HIS A 12 -8.78 -4.68 -8.75
CA HIS A 12 -8.76 -3.46 -9.56
C HIS A 12 -9.62 -3.63 -10.82
N ALA A 13 -9.57 -4.80 -11.46
CA ALA A 13 -10.42 -5.15 -12.60
C ALA A 13 -11.90 -5.34 -12.23
N ARG A 14 -12.21 -5.68 -10.98
CA ARG A 14 -13.59 -5.82 -10.48
C ARG A 14 -14.17 -4.51 -9.94
N ALA A 15 -13.33 -3.52 -9.67
CA ALA A 15 -13.75 -2.26 -9.10
C ALA A 15 -14.56 -1.44 -10.13
N THR A 16 -15.50 -0.65 -9.64
CA THR A 16 -16.32 0.24 -10.47
C THR A 16 -16.01 1.69 -10.15
N PRO A 17 -16.29 2.65 -11.05
CA PRO A 17 -16.21 4.06 -10.69
C PRO A 17 -17.03 4.35 -9.42
N HIS A 18 -16.44 5.06 -8.47
CA HIS A 18 -17.14 5.45 -7.25
C HIS A 18 -18.30 6.41 -7.60
N PRO A 19 -19.52 6.24 -7.05
CA PRO A 19 -20.67 7.07 -7.42
C PRO A 19 -20.41 8.57 -7.21
N ASP A 20 -19.66 8.91 -6.17
CA ASP A 20 -19.28 10.29 -5.82
C ASP A 20 -17.84 10.64 -6.24
N ALA A 21 -17.31 10.03 -7.31
CA ALA A 21 -15.91 10.23 -7.71
C ALA A 21 -15.52 11.71 -7.93
N SER A 22 -16.44 12.52 -8.48
CA SER A 22 -16.19 13.95 -8.77
C SER A 22 -16.20 14.85 -7.52
N THR A 23 -16.85 14.41 -6.44
CA THR A 23 -16.98 15.14 -5.18
C THR A 23 -16.18 14.50 -4.05
N PHE A 24 -15.43 13.43 -4.34
CA PHE A 24 -14.64 12.69 -3.36
C PHE A 24 -13.61 13.61 -2.69
N GLN A 25 -13.67 13.68 -1.36
CA GLN A 25 -12.73 14.42 -0.53
C GLN A 25 -11.98 13.43 0.36
N PRO A 26 -10.69 13.18 0.10
CA PRO A 26 -9.91 12.27 0.93
C PRO A 26 -9.76 12.86 2.33
N SER A 27 -9.89 12.02 3.36
CA SER A 27 -9.72 12.42 4.77
C SER A 27 -8.69 11.51 5.46
N PRO A 28 -7.76 12.07 6.26
CA PRO A 28 -6.85 11.29 7.09
C PRO A 28 -7.54 10.31 8.06
N ASP A 29 -8.78 10.60 8.46
CA ASP A 29 -9.55 9.76 9.38
C ASP A 29 -10.17 8.54 8.68
N ALA A 30 -10.53 8.67 7.41
CA ALA A 30 -11.04 7.57 6.60
C ALA A 30 -9.92 6.72 5.99
N LEU A 31 -8.67 7.21 6.03
CA LEU A 31 -7.52 6.54 5.42
C LEU A 31 -7.23 5.19 6.09
N VAL A 32 -7.12 4.14 5.29
CA VAL A 32 -6.66 2.81 5.70
C VAL A 32 -5.16 2.68 5.41
N PHE A 33 -4.75 2.92 4.17
CA PHE A 33 -3.34 2.97 3.81
C PHE A 33 -3.06 3.77 2.54
N VAL A 34 -1.81 4.19 2.35
CA VAL A 34 -1.26 4.71 1.09
C VAL A 34 -0.08 3.84 0.66
N SER A 35 -0.02 3.50 -0.62
CA SER A 35 1.10 2.81 -1.25
C SER A 35 1.79 3.71 -2.28
N ARG A 36 3.12 3.71 -2.24
CA ARG A 36 3.99 4.41 -3.20
C ARG A 36 5.09 3.47 -3.67
N MET A 37 5.60 3.72 -4.86
CA MET A 37 6.71 2.98 -5.44
C MET A 37 7.81 3.96 -5.86
N SER A 38 9.04 3.67 -5.45
CA SER A 38 10.23 4.39 -5.90
C SER A 38 11.06 3.50 -6.81
N THR A 39 11.39 4.03 -7.99
CA THR A 39 12.24 3.39 -8.99
C THR A 39 13.28 4.40 -9.47
N MET A 40 14.34 3.93 -10.13
CA MET A 40 15.36 4.83 -10.71
C MET A 40 14.78 5.85 -11.70
N ALA A 41 13.76 5.45 -12.47
CA ALA A 41 13.12 6.33 -13.45
C ALA A 41 12.02 7.23 -12.85
N SER A 42 11.43 6.81 -11.73
CA SER A 42 10.37 7.54 -11.04
C SER A 42 10.52 7.34 -9.53
N PRO A 43 11.22 8.27 -8.83
CA PRO A 43 11.65 8.05 -7.45
C PRO A 43 10.52 8.19 -6.41
N ASP A 44 9.33 8.63 -6.80
CA ASP A 44 8.20 8.81 -5.90
C ASP A 44 6.87 8.65 -6.65
N SER A 45 6.60 7.49 -7.22
CA SER A 45 5.33 7.18 -7.90
C SER A 45 4.24 6.80 -6.90
N PHE A 46 3.04 7.35 -7.08
CA PHE A 46 1.86 6.96 -6.30
C PHE A 46 1.28 5.69 -6.91
N THR A 47 0.93 4.72 -6.07
CA THR A 47 0.43 3.43 -6.52
C THR A 47 -1.06 3.31 -6.21
N MET A 48 -1.44 3.44 -4.94
CA MET A 48 -2.85 3.50 -4.54
C MET A 48 -3.03 4.09 -3.15
N ALA A 49 -4.27 4.45 -2.81
CA ALA A 49 -4.70 4.64 -1.43
C ALA A 49 -6.06 3.99 -1.21
N LEU A 50 -6.30 3.49 0.00
CA LEU A 50 -7.56 2.87 0.41
C LEU A 50 -8.21 3.70 1.52
N PHE A 51 -9.51 3.94 1.40
CA PHE A 51 -10.32 4.74 2.31
C PHE A 51 -11.61 4.02 2.69
N ARG A 52 -12.01 4.16 3.95
CA ARG A 52 -13.33 3.71 4.43
C ARG A 52 -14.44 4.57 3.79
N PRO A 53 -15.64 4.00 3.56
CA PRO A 53 -16.01 2.61 3.84
C PRO A 53 -15.55 1.60 2.79
N ASP A 54 -15.36 2.00 1.53
CA ASP A 54 -15.11 1.08 0.40
C ASP A 54 -14.49 1.77 -0.84
N ALA A 55 -13.74 2.87 -0.65
CA ALA A 55 -13.15 3.63 -1.74
C ALA A 55 -11.65 3.35 -1.90
N ALA A 56 -11.17 3.24 -3.13
CA ALA A 56 -9.75 3.29 -3.46
C ALA A 56 -9.45 4.40 -4.46
N VAL A 57 -8.25 4.97 -4.39
CA VAL A 57 -7.72 5.87 -5.41
C VAL A 57 -6.53 5.19 -6.07
N ASP A 58 -6.57 5.01 -7.38
CA ASP A 58 -5.52 4.31 -8.13
C ASP A 58 -4.38 5.24 -8.60
N ALA A 59 -3.38 4.68 -9.29
CA ALA A 59 -2.20 5.42 -9.75
C ALA A 59 -2.50 6.56 -10.74
N SER A 60 -3.69 6.58 -11.33
CA SER A 60 -4.18 7.61 -12.25
C SER A 60 -5.04 8.66 -11.54
N GLY A 61 -5.30 8.48 -10.24
CA GLY A 61 -6.18 9.33 -9.45
C GLY A 61 -7.67 9.04 -9.65
N ARG A 62 -8.04 7.88 -10.23
CA ARG A 62 -9.44 7.48 -10.35
C ARG A 62 -9.94 7.01 -8.99
N VAL A 63 -11.13 7.48 -8.60
CA VAL A 63 -11.82 7.02 -7.39
C VAL A 63 -12.68 5.82 -7.75
N LEU A 64 -12.37 4.69 -7.14
CA LEU A 64 -12.97 3.39 -7.38
C LEU A 64 -13.78 2.96 -6.15
N GLY A 65 -14.99 2.46 -6.37
CA GLY A 65 -15.75 1.71 -5.37
C GLY A 65 -15.38 0.24 -5.43
N LEU A 66 -15.04 -0.35 -4.28
CA LEU A 66 -14.62 -1.74 -4.16
C LEU A 66 -15.80 -2.64 -3.79
N GLN A 67 -15.73 -3.91 -4.20
CA GLN A 67 -16.64 -4.90 -3.65
C GLN A 67 -16.35 -5.10 -2.14
N PRO A 68 -17.37 -5.35 -1.31
CA PRO A 68 -17.19 -5.47 0.14
C PRO A 68 -16.12 -6.49 0.55
N ARG A 69 -16.00 -7.59 -0.20
CA ARG A 69 -14.99 -8.63 0.04
C ARG A 69 -13.57 -8.12 -0.24
N ASP A 70 -13.37 -7.43 -1.36
CA ASP A 70 -12.06 -6.91 -1.76
C ASP A 70 -11.59 -5.84 -0.77
N PHE A 71 -12.49 -4.93 -0.38
CA PHE A 71 -12.20 -3.93 0.65
C PHE A 71 -11.83 -4.59 1.99
N ALA A 72 -12.62 -5.56 2.45
CA ALA A 72 -12.38 -6.24 3.71
C ALA A 72 -11.02 -6.94 3.72
N THR A 73 -10.66 -7.66 2.65
CA THR A 73 -9.35 -8.31 2.54
C THR A 73 -8.21 -7.29 2.56
N LEU A 74 -8.27 -6.21 1.77
CA LEU A 74 -7.22 -5.20 1.74
C LEU A 74 -7.06 -4.48 3.10
N ALA A 75 -8.18 -4.17 3.76
CA ALA A 75 -8.16 -3.55 5.08
C ALA A 75 -7.58 -4.48 6.16
N LEU A 76 -7.92 -5.77 6.12
CA LEU A 76 -7.34 -6.78 7.04
C LEU A 76 -5.84 -6.93 6.84
N LEU A 77 -5.37 -6.98 5.59
CA LEU A 77 -3.94 -7.03 5.28
C LEU A 77 -3.22 -5.78 5.77
N ALA A 78 -3.82 -4.59 5.61
CA ALA A 78 -3.25 -3.35 6.13
C ALA A 78 -3.13 -3.36 7.66
N ASP A 79 -4.15 -3.87 8.36
CA ASP A 79 -4.14 -4.05 9.82
C ASP A 79 -3.05 -5.04 10.27
N ASP A 80 -2.86 -6.15 9.53
CA ASP A 80 -1.78 -7.12 9.80
C ASP A 80 -0.39 -6.50 9.57
N VAL A 81 -0.22 -5.74 8.49
CA VAL A 81 1.03 -5.00 8.20
C VAL A 81 1.34 -3.95 9.27
N ALA A 82 0.31 -3.27 9.80
CA ALA A 82 0.47 -2.32 10.90
C ALA A 82 1.05 -2.99 12.16
N ARG A 83 0.73 -4.27 12.41
CA ARG A 83 1.21 -5.06 13.55
C ARG A 83 2.59 -5.70 13.37
N LEU A 84 3.15 -5.67 12.16
CA LEU A 84 4.49 -6.20 11.94
C LEU A 84 5.52 -5.49 12.84
N PRO A 85 6.63 -6.13 13.22
CA PRO A 85 7.72 -5.43 13.90
C PRO A 85 8.36 -4.40 12.96
N ASP A 86 9.00 -3.39 13.53
CA ASP A 86 9.91 -2.54 12.78
C ASP A 86 11.14 -3.35 12.38
N THR A 87 11.62 -3.15 11.15
CA THR A 87 12.77 -3.95 10.66
C THR A 87 14.09 -3.47 11.23
N GLY A 88 14.16 -2.21 11.69
CA GLY A 88 15.39 -1.57 12.22
C GLY A 88 16.54 -1.46 11.22
N ALA A 89 16.37 -1.96 10.00
CA ALA A 89 17.37 -2.07 8.95
C ALA A 89 16.89 -1.33 7.69
N PHE A 90 17.86 -0.82 6.91
CA PHE A 90 17.65 -0.22 5.60
C PHE A 90 16.41 0.70 5.54
N GLN A 91 16.34 1.72 6.40
CA GLN A 91 15.21 2.69 6.43
C GLN A 91 13.81 2.07 6.68
N GLY A 92 13.72 0.94 7.40
CA GLY A 92 12.43 0.32 7.74
C GLY A 92 11.89 -0.65 6.67
N PHE A 93 12.73 -1.02 5.70
CA PHE A 93 12.36 -1.91 4.61
C PHE A 93 12.60 -3.39 4.93
N TRP A 94 11.73 -4.23 4.38
CA TRP A 94 11.92 -5.66 4.22
C TRP A 94 12.65 -5.91 2.91
N VAL A 95 13.86 -6.46 2.97
CA VAL A 95 14.75 -6.57 1.80
C VAL A 95 14.65 -7.98 1.24
N VAL A 96 13.91 -8.14 0.13
CA VAL A 96 13.85 -9.41 -0.60
C VAL A 96 15.18 -9.66 -1.30
N SER A 97 15.66 -10.91 -1.25
CA SER A 97 16.89 -11.33 -1.91
C SER A 97 16.78 -11.12 -3.42
N SER A 98 17.82 -10.55 -4.02
CA SER A 98 17.85 -10.26 -5.45
C SER A 98 19.27 -10.30 -5.96
N ARG A 99 19.47 -10.92 -7.14
CA ARG A 99 20.74 -10.90 -7.87
C ARG A 99 21.07 -9.55 -8.50
N TYR A 100 20.09 -8.63 -8.55
CA TYR A 100 20.24 -7.30 -9.12
C TYR A 100 20.19 -6.24 -8.04
N THR A 101 21.09 -5.26 -8.17
CA THR A 101 21.03 -3.99 -7.45
C THR A 101 20.05 -3.03 -8.14
N CYS A 102 19.67 -1.95 -7.46
CA CYS A 102 18.77 -0.90 -7.99
C CYS A 102 17.35 -1.38 -8.32
N ARG A 103 16.77 -2.27 -7.48
CA ARG A 103 15.36 -2.65 -7.58
C ARG A 103 14.45 -1.56 -6.98
N ALA A 104 13.15 -1.68 -7.27
CA ALA A 104 12.15 -0.77 -6.73
C ALA A 104 12.03 -0.90 -5.20
N ASN A 105 11.65 0.22 -4.56
CA ASN A 105 11.18 0.27 -3.18
C ASN A 105 9.67 0.50 -3.18
N ASP A 106 8.89 -0.39 -2.58
CA ASP A 106 7.46 -0.22 -2.34
C ASP A 106 7.26 0.28 -0.91
N TYR A 107 6.77 1.50 -0.75
CA TYR A 107 6.44 2.11 0.53
C TYR A 107 4.96 1.89 0.85
N LEU A 108 4.66 1.58 2.11
CA LEU A 108 3.33 1.49 2.67
C LEU A 108 3.23 2.37 3.91
N HIS A 109 2.24 3.25 3.92
CA HIS A 109 1.85 4.05 5.08
C HIS A 109 0.49 3.54 5.54
N VAL A 110 0.47 2.72 6.59
CA VAL A 110 -0.73 2.04 7.09
C VAL A 110 -1.24 2.73 8.34
N LYS A 111 -2.56 2.90 8.45
CA LYS A 111 -3.19 3.45 9.66
C LYS A 111 -3.00 2.47 10.81
N THR A 112 -2.49 2.98 11.92
CA THR A 112 -2.35 2.24 13.18
C THR A 112 -3.31 2.83 14.21
N VAL A 113 -3.95 1.94 14.97
CA VAL A 113 -4.75 2.30 16.15
C VAL A 113 -3.85 2.62 17.34
N VAL A 114 -2.58 2.20 17.29
CA VAL A 114 -1.57 2.42 18.33
C VAL A 114 -0.59 3.48 17.83
N THR A 115 -0.71 4.70 18.34
CA THR A 115 0.28 5.75 18.11
C THR A 115 1.53 5.46 18.95
N PRO A 116 2.72 5.24 18.36
CA PRO A 116 3.94 5.35 19.13
C PRO A 116 4.08 6.81 19.59
N LYS A 117 4.33 7.04 20.88
CA LYS A 117 4.75 8.36 21.36
C LYS A 117 6.11 8.68 20.71
N GLY A 118 6.17 9.63 19.78
CA GLY A 118 7.44 10.30 19.50
C GLY A 118 7.72 10.85 18.11
N GLU A 119 6.93 10.59 17.07
CA GLU A 119 7.26 11.09 15.72
C GLU A 119 6.15 11.98 15.15
N GLY A 120 6.52 13.22 14.84
CA GLY A 120 5.65 14.36 14.55
C GLY A 120 5.06 14.39 13.15
N GLY A 121 4.46 13.29 12.70
CA GLY A 121 3.47 13.30 11.62
C GLY A 121 2.05 13.21 12.18
N LEU A 122 1.02 13.29 11.34
CA LEU A 122 -0.40 13.03 11.69
C LEU A 122 -0.50 11.69 12.45
N GLY A 123 -0.43 11.74 13.78
CA GLY A 123 -0.18 10.59 14.64
C GLY A 123 -1.16 9.46 14.34
N GLY A 124 -0.63 8.30 13.97
CA GLY A 124 -1.46 7.13 13.65
C GLY A 124 -1.21 6.54 12.27
N LEU A 125 -0.12 6.87 11.58
CA LEU A 125 0.39 6.10 10.45
C LEU A 125 1.71 5.42 10.82
N LYS A 126 1.86 4.16 10.44
CA LYS A 126 3.13 3.42 10.47
C LYS A 126 3.65 3.33 9.03
N THR A 127 4.93 3.64 8.85
CA THR A 127 5.62 3.48 7.57
C THR A 127 6.41 2.17 7.57
N THR A 128 6.23 1.36 6.52
CA THR A 128 7.04 0.18 6.23
C THR A 128 7.14 0.01 4.71
N GLY A 129 7.86 -1.00 4.24
CA GLY A 129 7.97 -1.23 2.81
C GLY A 129 8.75 -2.46 2.43
N VAL A 130 8.80 -2.74 1.13
CA VAL A 130 9.55 -3.86 0.55
C VAL A 130 10.55 -3.34 -0.47
N TYR A 131 11.81 -3.72 -0.34
CA TYR A 131 12.78 -3.58 -1.42
C TYR A 131 12.80 -4.85 -2.26
N ALA A 132 12.85 -4.68 -3.59
CA ALA A 132 12.93 -5.78 -4.54
C ALA A 132 11.75 -6.77 -4.48
N TRP A 133 10.53 -6.28 -4.21
CA TRP A 133 9.34 -7.13 -4.25
C TRP A 133 9.19 -7.85 -5.59
N GLU A 134 8.92 -9.15 -5.53
CA GLU A 134 8.61 -9.98 -6.69
C GLU A 134 7.41 -10.91 -6.37
N PRO A 135 6.53 -11.22 -7.35
CA PRO A 135 5.31 -11.99 -7.09
C PRO A 135 5.54 -13.42 -6.58
N ARG A 136 6.67 -14.03 -6.93
CA ARG A 136 6.95 -15.45 -6.66
C ARG A 136 8.14 -15.69 -5.74
N HIS A 137 8.82 -14.63 -5.31
CA HIS A 137 10.02 -14.73 -4.50
C HIS A 137 9.87 -13.88 -3.24
N THR A 138 9.99 -14.52 -2.09
CA THR A 138 9.75 -13.91 -0.78
C THR A 138 10.94 -14.06 0.16
N GLU A 139 11.99 -14.78 -0.22
CA GLU A 139 13.17 -14.96 0.64
C GLU A 139 13.83 -13.61 0.93
N LEU A 140 14.12 -13.35 2.20
CA LEU A 140 14.80 -12.12 2.60
C LEU A 140 16.31 -12.28 2.40
N GLY A 141 16.98 -11.20 1.99
CA GLY A 141 18.43 -11.22 1.84
C GLY A 141 19.18 -11.49 3.15
N LEU A 142 18.57 -11.11 4.28
CA LEU A 142 18.98 -11.47 5.64
C LEU A 142 17.74 -11.67 6.51
N PRO A 143 17.79 -12.57 7.52
CA PRO A 143 16.71 -12.70 8.49
C PRO A 143 16.39 -11.36 9.15
N THR A 144 15.12 -10.95 9.12
CA THR A 144 14.65 -9.65 9.59
C THR A 144 13.55 -9.86 10.61
N ALA A 145 13.74 -9.35 11.83
CA ALA A 145 12.78 -9.47 12.93
C ALA A 145 12.27 -10.92 13.18
N GLY A 146 13.14 -11.93 12.98
CA GLY A 146 12.81 -13.34 13.14
C GLY A 146 12.19 -14.03 11.91
N TYR A 147 12.07 -13.33 10.78
CA TYR A 147 11.56 -13.88 9.53
C TYR A 147 12.69 -14.16 8.55
N GLU A 148 12.62 -15.29 7.86
CA GLU A 148 13.48 -15.63 6.71
C GLU A 148 12.80 -15.32 5.36
N HIS A 149 11.48 -15.19 5.38
CA HIS A 149 10.66 -14.84 4.23
C HIS A 149 9.82 -13.60 4.54
N LEU A 150 9.51 -12.84 3.50
CA LEU A 150 8.63 -11.68 3.56
C LEU A 150 7.29 -12.09 4.19
N PRO A 151 6.80 -11.36 5.22
CA PRO A 151 5.52 -11.67 5.84
C PRO A 151 4.40 -11.73 4.79
N PRO A 152 3.55 -12.78 4.79
CA PRO A 152 2.53 -12.97 3.75
C PRO A 152 1.62 -11.75 3.58
N ALA A 153 1.19 -11.12 4.68
CA ALA A 153 0.31 -9.94 4.61
C ALA A 153 0.97 -8.76 3.87
N LEU A 154 2.27 -8.54 4.10
CA LEU A 154 3.03 -7.51 3.42
C LEU A 154 3.26 -7.84 1.94
N HIS A 155 3.58 -9.11 1.65
CA HIS A 155 3.76 -9.59 0.28
C HIS A 155 2.50 -9.42 -0.56
N GLU A 156 1.36 -9.86 -0.04
CA GLU A 156 0.05 -9.77 -0.68
C GLU A 156 -0.39 -8.32 -0.85
N LEU A 157 -0.30 -7.48 0.19
CA LEU A 157 -0.75 -6.10 0.11
C LEU A 157 0.04 -5.28 -0.93
N VAL A 158 1.36 -5.46 -1.02
CA VAL A 158 2.17 -4.82 -2.08
C VAL A 158 1.77 -5.35 -3.46
N GLY A 159 1.53 -6.64 -3.59
CA GLY A 159 1.08 -7.25 -4.85
C GLY A 159 -0.24 -6.67 -5.34
N TYR A 160 -1.26 -6.65 -4.47
CA TYR A 160 -2.56 -6.08 -4.80
C TYR A 160 -2.47 -4.57 -5.05
N ALA A 161 -1.59 -3.85 -4.34
CA ALA A 161 -1.39 -2.43 -4.62
C ALA A 161 -0.84 -2.18 -6.01
N ARG A 162 0.09 -3.01 -6.48
CA ARG A 162 0.68 -2.88 -7.83
C ARG A 162 -0.33 -3.10 -8.96
N GLU A 163 -1.45 -3.79 -8.72
CA GLU A 163 -2.53 -3.89 -9.71
C GLU A 163 -3.03 -2.50 -10.11
N ALA A 164 -3.18 -1.57 -9.15
CA ALA A 164 -3.63 -0.20 -9.40
C ALA A 164 -2.63 0.68 -10.18
N TYR A 165 -1.39 0.21 -10.35
CA TYR A 165 -0.35 0.91 -11.11
C TYR A 165 -0.23 0.41 -12.56
N ALA A 166 -0.67 -0.82 -12.85
CA ALA A 166 -0.45 -1.46 -14.15
C ALA A 166 -1.11 -0.70 -15.33
N GLU A 167 -2.23 -0.03 -15.09
CA GLU A 167 -3.01 0.70 -16.09
C GLU A 167 -2.95 2.23 -15.91
N LYS A 168 -1.84 2.74 -15.34
CA LYS A 168 -1.70 4.16 -15.05
C LYS A 168 -1.85 5.03 -16.31
N THR A 169 -2.72 6.02 -16.24
CA THR A 169 -2.86 7.13 -17.19
C THR A 169 -2.67 8.47 -16.50
N GLU A 170 -2.23 9.48 -17.24
CA GLU A 170 -2.02 10.82 -16.69
C GLU A 170 -3.25 11.71 -16.90
N SER A 171 -3.68 12.40 -15.86
CA SER A 171 -4.73 13.44 -15.92
C SER A 171 -4.47 14.53 -14.88
N GLU A 172 -4.90 15.76 -15.17
CA GLU A 172 -4.71 16.90 -14.27
C GLU A 172 -5.51 16.74 -12.96
N GLU A 173 -6.80 16.39 -13.07
CA GLU A 173 -7.69 16.15 -11.93
C GLU A 173 -7.18 15.03 -11.03
N GLY A 174 -6.73 13.92 -11.64
CA GLY A 174 -6.14 12.80 -10.91
C GLY A 174 -4.85 13.20 -10.20
N GLY A 175 -4.02 14.05 -10.85
CA GLY A 175 -2.80 14.60 -10.26
C GLY A 175 -3.06 15.45 -9.02
N GLU A 176 -4.12 16.28 -9.02
CA GLU A 176 -4.52 17.09 -7.87
C GLU A 176 -4.98 16.22 -6.69
N LEU A 177 -5.81 15.21 -6.95
CA LEU A 177 -6.26 14.29 -5.91
C LEU A 177 -5.09 13.52 -5.29
N ILE A 178 -4.19 13.00 -6.13
CA ILE A 178 -2.98 12.29 -5.66
C ILE A 178 -2.12 13.21 -4.78
N ARG A 179 -1.96 14.50 -5.15
CA ARG A 179 -1.18 15.45 -4.36
C ARG A 179 -1.78 15.66 -2.96
N ARG A 180 -3.11 15.80 -2.88
CA ARG A 180 -3.82 15.91 -1.59
C ARG A 180 -3.61 14.68 -0.72
N ILE A 181 -3.66 13.48 -1.29
CA ILE A 181 -3.44 12.23 -0.56
C ILE A 181 -1.99 12.10 -0.08
N ARG A 182 -1.01 12.49 -0.92
CA ARG A 182 0.41 12.47 -0.55
C ARG A 182 0.73 13.36 0.64
N ALA A 183 0.03 14.48 0.79
CA ALA A 183 0.19 15.36 1.94
C ALA A 183 -0.17 14.67 3.29
N PHE A 184 -0.81 13.50 3.28
CA PHE A 184 -1.05 12.72 4.51
C PHE A 184 0.19 11.96 4.99
N VAL A 185 1.17 11.74 4.12
CA VAL A 185 2.31 10.83 4.34
C VAL A 185 3.67 11.47 4.04
N GLN A 186 3.68 12.76 3.72
CA GLN A 186 4.88 13.57 3.55
C GLN A 186 4.99 14.49 4.77
N ASP A 187 6.12 14.42 5.47
CA ASP A 187 6.53 15.41 6.49
C ASP A 187 7.13 16.65 5.81
#